data_AF-A0A349VT61-F1
#
_entry.id   AF-A0A349VT61-F1
#
_cell.length_a   1.000
_cell.length_b   1.000
_cell.length_c   1.000
_cell.angle_alpha   90.00
_cell.angle_beta   90.00
_cell.angle_gamma   90.00
#
_symmetry.space_group_name_H-M   'P 1'
#
loop_
_entity.id
_entity.type
_entity.pdbx_description
1 polymer ?
#
loop_
_entity_poly.entity_id
_entity_poly.type
_entity_poly.pdbx_seq_one_letter_code
_entity_poly.pdbx_strand_id
1 'polypeptide(L)'
;MKYVEVIFQMRSGEEWQKDLLISDLADIGFDTFEDTESGFAAYISAANLDLQALETLMLQPYEGLEVDYKIQEIENQNWNKLWESNFNPIEVGGQCYVRAT
;
A
#
# COMPACT_ATOMS: atom_id res chain seq x y z
N MET A 1 -2.50 -15.05 -5.55
CA MET A 1 -1.26 -14.40 -6.00
C MET A 1 -0.70 -13.64 -4.83
N LYS A 2 0.62 -13.68 -4.59
CA LYS A 2 1.23 -12.91 -3.50
C LYS A 2 1.44 -11.48 -3.97
N TYR A 3 1.14 -10.53 -3.09
CA TYR A 3 1.37 -9.11 -3.34
C TYR A 3 2.39 -8.60 -2.33
N VAL A 4 3.08 -7.54 -2.73
CA VAL A 4 3.98 -6.79 -1.87
C VAL A 4 3.39 -5.40 -1.72
N GLU A 5 3.34 -4.93 -0.48
CA GLU A 5 3.02 -3.56 -0.14
C GLU A 5 4.32 -2.81 0.06
N VAL A 6 4.40 -1.60 -0.50
CA VAL A 6 5.50 -0.68 -0.24
C VAL A 6 4.91 0.62 0.28
N ILE A 7 5.28 0.98 1.51
CA ILE A 7 4.82 2.21 2.15
C ILE A 7 5.84 3.29 1.89
N PHE A 8 5.44 4.36 1.21
CA PHE A 8 6.22 5.56 0.95
C PHE A 8 5.81 6.67 1.92
N GLN A 9 6.76 7.12 2.73
CA GLN A 9 6.60 8.20 3.70
C GLN A 9 7.24 9.47 3.14
N MET A 10 6.42 10.48 2.86
CA MET A 10 6.88 11.77 2.36
C MET A 10 7.30 12.65 3.54
N ARG A 11 8.59 12.95 3.65
CA ARG A 11 9.19 13.84 4.66
C ARG A 11 9.13 15.30 4.22
N SER A 12 9.30 15.53 2.92
CA SER A 12 9.25 16.83 2.26
C SER A 12 8.83 16.65 0.82
N GLY A 13 8.23 17.66 0.21
CA GLY A 13 7.78 17.64 -1.17
C GLY A 13 6.35 18.17 -1.34
N GLU A 14 6.04 18.55 -2.57
CA GLU A 14 4.73 19.05 -2.99
C GLU A 14 3.84 17.92 -3.52
N GLU A 15 2.52 18.14 -3.55
CA GLU A 15 1.53 17.14 -4.00
C GLU A 15 1.79 16.68 -5.45
N TRP A 16 2.19 17.57 -6.35
CA TRP A 16 2.51 17.20 -7.73
C TRP A 16 3.74 16.28 -7.84
N GLN A 17 4.67 16.34 -6.88
CA GLN A 17 5.84 15.44 -6.84
C GLN A 17 5.44 14.02 -6.42
N LYS A 18 4.43 13.91 -5.55
CA LYS A 18 3.79 12.64 -5.22
C LYS A 18 3.14 12.02 -6.46
N ASP A 19 2.38 12.81 -7.22
CA ASP A 19 1.73 12.33 -8.44
C ASP A 19 2.74 11.84 -9.48
N LEU A 20 3.86 12.56 -9.63
CA LEU A 20 4.94 12.17 -10.52
C LEU A 20 5.58 10.84 -10.07
N LEU A 21 5.86 10.70 -8.77
CA LEU A 21 6.40 9.46 -8.21
C LEU A 21 5.44 8.28 -8.39
N ILE A 22 4.13 8.49 -8.23
CA ILE A 22 3.11 7.47 -8.49
C ILE A 22 3.12 7.04 -9.96
N SER A 23 3.25 8.00 -10.90
CA SER A 23 3.37 7.69 -12.33
C SER A 23 4.60 6.83 -12.62
N ASP A 24 5.75 7.20 -12.07
CA ASP A 24 7.00 6.46 -12.30
C ASP A 24 6.95 5.06 -11.65
N LEU A 25 6.29 4.92 -10.50
CA LEU A 25 6.04 3.63 -9.86
C LEU A 25 5.11 2.74 -10.71
N ALA A 26 4.12 3.32 -11.36
CA ALA A 26 3.23 2.59 -12.27
C ALA A 26 3.98 2.02 -13.47
N ASP A 27 4.94 2.78 -14.02
CA ASP A 27 5.78 2.34 -15.15
C ASP A 27 6.68 1.14 -14.78
N ILE A 28 7.07 0.99 -13.51
CA ILE A 28 7.84 -0.17 -13.02
C ILE A 28 6.95 -1.31 -12.48
N GLY A 29 5.63 -1.23 -12.65
CA GLY A 29 4.71 -2.34 -12.46
C GLY A 29 3.86 -2.30 -11.19
N PHE A 30 3.88 -1.21 -10.42
CA PHE A 30 2.89 -0.99 -9.35
C PHE A 30 1.52 -0.70 -9.98
N ASP A 31 0.45 -1.25 -9.42
CA ASP A 31 -0.89 -1.20 -10.03
C ASP A 31 -1.97 -0.59 -9.14
N THR A 32 -1.70 -0.47 -7.84
CA THR A 32 -2.66 0.05 -6.86
C THR A 32 -1.93 1.01 -5.93
N PHE A 33 -2.57 2.14 -5.62
CA PHE A 33 -2.03 3.19 -4.76
C PHE A 33 -3.10 3.63 -3.76
N GLU A 34 -2.72 3.80 -2.50
CA GLU A 34 -3.60 4.23 -1.42
C GLU A 34 -2.95 5.37 -0.63
N ASP A 35 -3.68 6.48 -0.48
CA ASP A 35 -3.20 7.61 0.32
C ASP A 35 -3.12 7.25 1.80
N THR A 36 -2.05 7.70 2.45
CA THR A 36 -1.90 7.57 3.91
C THR A 36 -1.70 8.95 4.52
N GLU A 37 -1.82 9.06 5.84
CA GLU A 37 -1.64 10.34 6.55
C GLU A 37 -0.27 11.00 6.31
N SER A 38 0.76 10.23 5.99
CA SER A 38 2.14 10.69 5.83
C SER A 38 2.75 10.41 4.46
N GLY A 39 1.95 10.00 3.48
CA GLY A 39 2.44 9.66 2.14
C GLY A 39 1.43 8.79 1.38
N PHE A 40 1.85 7.60 0.98
CA PHE A 40 0.99 6.62 0.29
C PHE A 40 1.57 5.20 0.36
N ALA A 41 0.70 4.21 0.21
CA ALA A 41 1.08 2.82 -0.02
C ALA A 41 0.93 2.50 -1.51
N ALA A 42 1.84 1.69 -2.05
CA ALA A 42 1.73 1.15 -3.40
C ALA A 42 1.82 -0.39 -3.36
N TYR A 43 1.08 -1.03 -4.24
CA TYR A 43 1.01 -2.48 -4.31
C TYR A 43 1.47 -2.99 -5.67
N ILE A 44 2.18 -4.11 -5.63
CA ILE A 44 2.71 -4.80 -6.81
C ILE A 44 2.64 -6.30 -6.60
N SER A 45 2.42 -7.05 -7.68
CA SER A 45 2.55 -8.51 -7.62
C SER A 45 3.97 -8.89 -7.20
N ALA A 46 4.12 -9.81 -6.24
CA ALA A 46 5.44 -10.25 -5.79
C ALA A 46 6.30 -10.84 -6.93
N ALA A 47 5.66 -11.34 -7.99
CA ALA A 47 6.35 -11.83 -9.18
C ALA A 47 6.91 -10.72 -10.10
N ASN A 48 6.37 -9.50 -9.98
CA ASN A 48 6.73 -8.35 -10.81
C ASN A 48 7.62 -7.34 -10.08
N LEU A 49 7.83 -7.51 -8.76
CA LEU A 49 8.67 -6.60 -7.99
C LEU A 49 10.12 -6.69 -8.43
N ASP A 50 10.63 -5.60 -9.02
CA ASP A 50 12.04 -5.38 -9.30
C ASP A 50 12.63 -4.38 -8.30
N LEU A 51 13.38 -4.90 -7.32
CA LEU A 51 14.03 -4.09 -6.29
C LEU A 51 15.08 -3.14 -6.87
N GLN A 52 15.77 -3.52 -7.94
CA GLN A 52 16.79 -2.67 -8.55
C GLN A 52 16.15 -1.50 -9.29
N ALA A 53 15.03 -1.75 -9.98
CA ALA A 53 14.26 -0.68 -10.63
C ALA A 53 13.71 0.31 -9.58
N LEU A 54 13.17 -0.21 -8.47
CA LEU A 54 12.68 0.61 -7.37
C LEU A 54 13.81 1.45 -6.74
N GLU A 55 14.94 0.85 -6.38
CA GLU A 55 16.10 1.57 -5.83
C GLU A 55 16.62 2.64 -6.80
N THR A 56 16.68 2.32 -8.09
CA THR A 56 17.11 3.26 -9.13
C THR A 56 16.16 4.45 -9.24
N LEU A 57 14.85 4.21 -9.16
CA LEU A 57 13.84 5.28 -9.17
C LEU A 57 14.00 6.19 -7.93
N MET A 58 14.22 5.61 -6.75
CA MET A 58 14.41 6.37 -5.51
C MET A 58 15.72 7.17 -5.46
N LEU A 59 16.70 6.83 -6.31
CA LEU A 59 17.95 7.61 -6.46
C LEU A 59 17.79 8.82 -7.39
N GLN A 60 16.64 8.98 -8.06
CA GLN A 60 16.45 10.12 -8.93
C GLN A 60 16.40 11.43 -8.13
N PRO A 61 17.10 12.49 -8.58
CA PRO A 61 17.12 13.76 -7.88
C PRO A 61 15.81 14.50 -8.13
N TYR A 62 14.87 14.37 -7.19
CA TYR A 62 13.73 15.27 -7.10
C TYR A 62 14.11 16.40 -6.13
N GLU A 63 14.33 17.61 -6.66
CA GLU A 63 14.62 18.76 -5.80
C GLU A 63 13.47 18.99 -4.80
N GLY A 64 13.80 19.00 -3.50
CA GLY A 64 12.83 19.26 -2.43
C GLY A 64 11.90 18.09 -2.06
N LEU A 65 12.03 16.93 -2.71
CA LEU A 65 11.29 15.72 -2.36
C LEU A 65 12.17 14.80 -1.51
N GLU A 66 11.72 14.49 -0.30
CA GLU A 66 12.35 13.51 0.58
C GLU A 66 11.34 12.41 0.87
N VAL A 67 11.62 11.18 0.44
CA VAL A 67 10.75 10.02 0.63
C VAL A 67 11.53 8.85 1.21
N ASP A 68 11.07 8.37 2.35
CA ASP A 68 11.49 7.08 2.91
C ASP A 68 10.53 6.00 2.43
N TYR A 69 11.00 4.77 2.23
CA TYR A 69 10.10 3.67 1.88
C TYR A 69 10.39 2.40 2.68
N LYS A 70 9.36 1.59 2.88
CA LYS A 70 9.45 0.29 3.54
C LYS A 70 8.68 -0.75 2.76
N ILE A 71 9.38 -1.82 2.39
CA ILE A 71 8.79 -2.98 1.71
C ILE A 71 8.24 -3.95 2.76
N GLN A 72 6.99 -4.36 2.58
CA GLN A 72 6.31 -5.36 3.39
C GLN A 72 5.76 -6.45 2.48
N GLU A 73 6.29 -7.67 2.60
CA GLU A 73 5.65 -8.81 1.98
C GLU A 73 4.30 -9.05 2.65
N ILE A 74 3.22 -9.04 1.86
CA ILE A 74 1.92 -9.48 2.35
C ILE A 74 2.00 -11.01 2.41
N GLU A 75 2.40 -11.55 3.57
CA GLU A 75 2.17 -12.96 3.85
C GLU A 75 0.68 -13.26 3.67
N ASN A 76 0.33 -14.45 3.20
CA ASN A 76 -1.07 -14.90 3.09
C ASN A 76 -1.72 -14.86 4.49
N GLN A 77 -2.23 -13.69 4.87
CA GLN A 77 -2.93 -13.51 6.12
C GLN A 77 -4.31 -14.11 5.92
N ASN A 78 -4.66 -15.08 6.76
CA ASN A 78 -5.96 -15.74 6.69
C ASN A 78 -7.00 -14.76 7.22
N TRP A 79 -7.54 -13.93 6.31
CA TRP A 79 -8.48 -12.84 6.60
C TRP A 79 -9.68 -13.30 7.42
N ASN A 80 -10.14 -14.55 7.25
CA ASN A 80 -11.19 -15.15 8.10
C ASN A 80 -10.80 -15.16 9.59
N LYS A 81 -9.54 -15.48 9.91
CA LYS A 81 -9.08 -15.61 11.29
C LYS A 81 -8.89 -14.24 11.96
N LEU A 82 -8.46 -13.23 11.20
CA LEU A 82 -8.33 -11.86 11.70
C LEU A 82 -9.70 -11.19 11.88
N TRP A 83 -10.65 -11.50 10.98
CA TRP A 83 -12.03 -11.06 11.06
C TRP A 83 -12.77 -11.70 12.25
N GLU A 84 -12.63 -13.01 12.48
CA GLU A 84 -13.22 -13.68 13.66
C GLU A 84 -12.61 -13.24 15.00
N SER A 85 -11.33 -12.82 15.01
CA SER A 85 -10.65 -12.40 16.25
C SER A 85 -10.85 -10.91 16.61
N ASN A 86 -11.29 -10.08 15.67
CA ASN A 86 -11.54 -8.64 15.88
C ASN A 86 -13.01 -8.23 15.72
N PHE A 87 -13.92 -9.19 15.58
CA PHE A 87 -15.35 -8.88 15.50
C PHE A 87 -15.90 -8.55 16.88
N ASN A 88 -15.99 -7.26 17.20
CA ASN A 88 -16.93 -6.81 18.22
C ASN A 88 -18.33 -6.83 17.62
N PRO A 89 -19.31 -7.51 18.24
CA PRO A 89 -20.68 -7.50 17.74
C PRO A 89 -21.19 -6.06 17.70
N ILE A 90 -21.63 -5.62 16.53
CA ILE A 90 -22.35 -4.36 16.39
C ILE A 90 -23.81 -4.67 16.77
N GLU A 91 -24.23 -4.23 17.95
CA GLU A 91 -25.64 -4.27 18.36
C GLU A 91 -26.40 -3.17 17.63
N VAL A 92 -26.97 -3.50 16.47
CA VAL A 92 -27.92 -2.62 15.77
C VAL A 92 -29.33 -3.01 16.20
N GLY A 93 -29.88 -2.33 17.20
CA GLY A 93 -31.32 -2.07 17.33
C GLY A 93 -32.32 -3.19 16.99
N GLY A 94 -32.03 -4.44 17.33
CA GLY A 94 -33.01 -5.51 17.51
C GLY A 94 -33.54 -6.31 16.32
N GLN A 95 -33.19 -6.10 15.03
CA GLN A 95 -33.73 -6.95 13.94
C GLN A 95 -32.84 -7.08 12.68
N CYS A 96 -31.84 -7.97 12.69
CA CYS A 96 -31.54 -8.95 11.63
C CYS A 96 -30.15 -9.58 11.81
N TYR A 97 -30.04 -10.88 11.52
CA TYR A 97 -28.76 -11.60 11.44
C TYR A 97 -28.57 -12.12 10.01
N VAL A 98 -27.44 -11.78 9.38
CA VAL A 98 -27.00 -12.36 8.10
C VAL A 98 -25.96 -13.43 8.40
N ARG A 99 -26.19 -14.66 7.91
CA ARG A 99 -25.19 -15.75 7.91
C ARG A 99 -24.78 -16.02 6.47
N ALA A 100 -23.49 -16.21 6.22
CA ALA A 100 -23.01 -16.80 4.97
C ALA A 100 -22.98 -18.34 5.12
N THR A 101 -23.34 -19.06 4.05
CA THR A 101 -23.24 -20.53 3.94
C THR A 101 -22.04 -20.87 3.06
#